data_AF-A0A7Y4YU74-F1
#
_entry.id   AF-A0A7Y4YU74-F1
#
_cell.length_a   1.000
_cell.length_b   1.000
_cell.length_c   1.000
_cell.angle_alpha   90.00
_cell.angle_beta   90.00
_cell.angle_gamma   90.00
#
_symmetry.space_group_name_H-M   'P 1'
#
loop_
_entity.id
_entity.type
_entity.pdbx_description
1 polymer ?
#
loop_
_entity_poly.entity_id
_entity_poly.type
_entity_poly.pdbx_seq_one_letter_code
_entity_poly.pdbx_strand_id
1 'polypeptide(L)'
;MTPDVNILIAASRGDHPHHKIAYACLDEAVVACADGASVKLMPMVVASFLRLVTNAKIFVKPTPVEDAVGFVDALLAMPGVEMPT
;
A
#
# COMPACT_ATOMS: atom_id res chain seq x y z
N MET A 1 11.15 -5.21 3.49
CA MET A 1 10.43 -4.12 4.18
C MET A 1 9.08 -4.63 4.69
N THR A 2 8.61 -4.13 5.83
CA THR A 2 7.23 -4.34 6.31
C THR A 2 6.58 -2.96 6.43
N PRO A 3 5.87 -2.46 5.41
CA PRO A 3 5.32 -1.11 5.42
C PRO A 3 4.25 -0.97 6.50
N ASP A 4 4.20 0.20 7.13
CA ASP A 4 3.07 0.57 7.96
C ASP A 4 1.91 1.10 7.11
N VAL A 5 0.74 1.25 7.73
CA VAL A 5 -0.48 1.68 7.04
C VAL A 5 -0.37 3.07 6.42
N ASN A 6 0.37 3.99 7.04
CA ASN A 6 0.53 5.35 6.54
C ASN A 6 1.38 5.37 5.25
N ILE A 7 2.35 4.47 5.11
CA ILE A 7 3.09 4.31 3.84
C ILE A 7 2.14 3.88 2.73
N LEU A 8 1.27 2.89 2.97
CA LEU A 8 0.30 2.46 1.94
C LEU A 8 -0.72 3.56 1.60
N ILE A 9 -1.23 4.27 2.60
CA ILE A 9 -2.15 5.40 2.40
C ILE A 9 -1.48 6.50 1.57
N ALA A 10 -0.28 6.91 1.96
CA ALA A 10 0.44 7.97 1.27
C ALA A 10 0.85 7.56 -0.15
N ALA A 11 1.33 6.32 -0.34
CA ALA A 11 1.76 5.82 -1.64
C ALA A 11 0.59 5.65 -2.63
N SER A 12 -0.58 5.20 -2.18
CA SER A 12 -1.74 4.98 -3.06
C SER A 12 -2.47 6.26 -3.47
N ARG A 13 -2.30 7.35 -2.72
CA ARG A 13 -3.08 8.58 -2.89
C ARG A 13 -2.23 9.75 -3.38
N GLY A 14 -2.43 10.12 -4.65
CA GLY A 14 -1.74 11.27 -5.27
C GLY A 14 -2.00 12.62 -4.61
N ASP A 15 -3.12 12.77 -3.89
CA ASP A 15 -3.49 13.97 -3.13
C ASP A 15 -2.91 14.01 -1.71
N HIS A 16 -2.21 12.97 -1.27
CA HIS A 16 -1.59 12.92 0.05
C HIS A 16 -0.30 13.78 0.09
N PRO A 17 -0.07 14.61 1.14
CA PRO A 17 1.11 15.49 1.21
C PRO A 17 2.45 14.75 1.07
N HIS A 18 2.50 13.49 1.53
CA HIS A 18 3.70 12.65 1.49
C HIS A 18 3.74 11.69 0.29
N HIS A 19 2.84 11.83 -0.68
CA HIS A 19 2.69 10.86 -1.78
C HIS A 19 3.99 10.53 -2.49
N LYS A 20 4.72 11.55 -2.96
CA LYS A 20 5.96 11.36 -3.73
C LYS A 20 7.00 10.53 -2.97
N ILE A 21 7.17 10.81 -1.68
CA ILE A 21 8.18 10.16 -0.84
C ILE A 21 7.73 8.73 -0.50
N ALA A 22 6.47 8.54 -0.13
CA ALA A 22 5.94 7.22 0.22
C ALA A 22 5.87 6.28 -0.99
N TYR A 23 5.47 6.81 -2.15
CA TYR A 23 5.48 6.07 -3.40
C TYR A 23 6.89 5.62 -3.77
N ALA A 24 7.87 6.53 -3.76
CA ALA A 24 9.27 6.19 -4.05
C ALA A 24 9.80 5.13 -3.06
N CYS A 25 9.54 5.28 -1.76
CA CYS A 25 9.96 4.30 -0.75
C CYS A 25 9.35 2.91 -0.99
N LEU A 26 8.07 2.84 -1.33
CA LEU A 26 7.39 1.58 -1.61
C LEU A 26 7.88 0.95 -2.93
N ASP A 27 8.05 1.76 -3.97
CA ASP A 27 8.55 1.34 -5.28
C ASP A 27 9.97 0.79 -5.18
N GLU A 28 10.89 1.51 -4.53
CA GLU A 28 12.26 1.05 -4.28
C GLU A 28 12.29 -0.30 -3.54
N ALA A 29 11.42 -0.47 -2.54
CA ALA A 29 11.33 -1.72 -1.79
C ALA A 29 10.80 -2.88 -2.63
N VAL A 30 9.86 -2.62 -3.55
CA VAL A 30 9.35 -3.61 -4.50
C VAL A 30 10.40 -3.95 -5.56
N VAL A 31 11.13 -2.97 -6.09
CA VAL A 31 12.23 -3.19 -7.04
C VAL A 31 13.33 -4.05 -6.41
N ALA A 32 13.70 -3.77 -5.15
CA ALA A 32 14.70 -4.55 -4.43
C ALA A 32 14.32 -6.03 -4.23
N CYS A 33 13.05 -6.41 -4.40
CA CYS A 33 12.64 -7.81 -4.36
C CYS A 33 13.27 -8.66 -5.47
N ALA A 34 13.60 -8.05 -6.62
CA ALA A 34 14.33 -8.74 -7.69
C ALA A 34 15.72 -9.21 -7.24
N ASP A 35 16.34 -8.51 -6.28
CA ASP A 35 17.65 -8.80 -5.73
C ASP A 35 17.60 -9.66 -4.45
N GLY A 36 16.45 -10.29 -4.16
CA GLY A 36 16.25 -11.19 -3.02
C GLY A 36 15.75 -10.51 -1.74
N ALA A 37 15.42 -9.21 -1.77
CA ALA A 37 14.65 -8.61 -0.69
C ALA A 37 13.20 -9.13 -0.69
N SER A 38 12.46 -8.83 0.37
CA SER A 38 11.01 -9.12 0.41
C SER A 38 10.22 -7.96 1.00
N VAL A 39 9.00 -7.78 0.52
CA VAL A 39 8.01 -6.87 1.10
C VAL A 39 6.92 -7.70 1.76
N LYS A 40 6.69 -7.49 3.05
CA LYS A 40 5.67 -8.21 3.80
C LYS A 40 4.48 -7.30 4.08
N LEU A 41 3.38 -7.51 3.38
CA LEU A 41 2.12 -6.82 3.63
C LEU A 41 1.39 -7.51 4.77
N MET A 42 1.52 -7.00 6.00
CA MET A 42 0.83 -7.60 7.15
C MET A 42 -0.69 -7.58 6.94
N PRO A 43 -1.43 -8.68 7.20
CA PRO A 43 -2.88 -8.70 7.03
C PRO A 43 -3.61 -7.56 7.78
N MET A 44 -3.14 -7.24 8.99
CA MET A 44 -3.68 -6.13 9.79
C MET A 44 -3.42 -4.75 9.16
N VAL A 45 -2.30 -4.57 8.47
CA VAL A 45 -1.98 -3.32 7.76
C VAL A 45 -2.85 -3.19 6.51
N VAL A 46 -3.02 -4.27 5.74
CA VAL A 46 -3.91 -4.31 4.57
C VAL A 46 -5.35 -4.03 4.96
N ALA A 47 -5.88 -4.71 5.98
CA ALA A 47 -7.23 -4.48 6.48
C ALA A 47 -7.42 -3.03 6.97
N SER A 48 -6.41 -2.47 7.65
CA SER A 48 -6.43 -1.08 8.10
C SER A 48 -6.43 -0.11 6.92
N PHE A 49 -5.58 -0.34 5.91
CA PHE A 49 -5.53 0.47 4.70
C PHE A 49 -6.90 0.51 4.02
N LEU A 50 -7.48 -0.65 3.72
CA LEU A 50 -8.79 -0.76 3.05
C LEU A 50 -9.87 -0.02 3.84
N ARG A 51 -9.93 -0.21 5.17
CA ARG A 51 -10.91 0.46 6.05
C ARG A 51 -10.74 1.98 6.08
N LEU A 52 -9.52 2.50 6.00
CA LEU A 52 -9.25 3.93 6.12
C LEU A 52 -9.52 4.65 4.80
N VAL A 53 -9.00 4.15 3.67
CA VAL A 53 -9.07 4.86 2.38
C VAL A 53 -10.48 4.87 1.77
N THR A 54 -11.30 3.87 2.07
CA THR A 54 -12.68 3.74 1.58
C THR A 54 -13.72 4.45 2.46
N ASN A 55 -13.30 5.07 3.57
CA ASN A 55 -14.22 5.61 4.56
C ASN A 55 -14.41 7.12 4.42
N ALA A 56 -15.64 7.53 4.10
CA ALA A 56 -16.04 8.93 3.92
C ALA A 56 -15.92 9.80 5.20
N LYS A 57 -15.78 9.21 6.39
CA LYS A 57 -15.51 9.94 7.63
C LYS A 57 -14.04 10.31 7.80
N ILE A 58 -13.15 9.72 7.01
CA ILE A 58 -11.70 9.95 7.06
C ILE A 58 -11.27 10.79 5.86
N PHE A 59 -11.70 10.42 4.66
CA PHE A 59 -11.42 11.16 3.44
C PHE A 59 -12.71 11.77 2.88
N VAL A 60 -12.67 13.08 2.59
CA VAL A 60 -13.78 13.79 1.94
C VAL A 60 -14.12 13.15 0.59
N LYS A 61 -13.09 12.71 -0.14
CA LYS A 61 -13.20 11.87 -1.34
C LYS A 61 -12.58 10.50 -1.02
N PRO A 62 -13.36 9.54 -0.51
CA PRO A 62 -12.87 8.21 -0.26
C PRO A 62 -12.47 7.55 -1.58
N THR A 63 -11.45 6.69 -1.52
CA THR A 63 -11.04 5.84 -2.63
C THR A 63 -12.15 4.81 -2.90
N PRO A 64 -12.58 4.60 -4.16
CA PRO A 64 -13.47 3.50 -4.50
C PRO A 64 -12.91 2.16 -4.00
N VAL A 65 -13.79 1.24 -3.59
CA VAL A 65 -13.36 -0.02 -2.98
C VAL A 65 -12.55 -0.85 -3.99
N GLU A 66 -12.99 -0.86 -5.23
CA GLU A 66 -12.34 -1.51 -6.36
C GLU A 66 -10.91 -1.00 -6.59
N ASP A 67 -10.69 0.31 -6.49
CA ASP A 67 -9.36 0.91 -6.65
C ASP A 67 -8.45 0.59 -5.46
N ALA A 68 -9.00 0.60 -4.25
CA ALA A 68 -8.26 0.28 -3.04
C ALA A 68 -7.83 -1.20 -3.01
N VAL A 69 -8.73 -2.11 -3.40
CA VAL A 69 -8.41 -3.54 -3.56
C VAL A 69 -7.41 -3.74 -4.70
N GLY A 70 -7.64 -3.10 -5.85
CA GLY A 70 -6.75 -3.16 -7.01
C GLY A 70 -5.32 -2.71 -6.69
N PHE A 71 -5.14 -1.71 -5.82
CA PHE A 71 -3.80 -1.31 -5.33
C PHE A 71 -3.10 -2.43 -4.54
N VAL A 72 -3.82 -3.10 -3.62
CA VAL A 72 -3.27 -4.21 -2.83
C VAL A 72 -2.96 -5.42 -3.72
N ASP A 73 -3.87 -5.75 -4.64
CA ASP A 73 -3.69 -6.85 -5.58
C ASP A 73 -2.49 -6.62 -6.50
N ALA A 74 -2.31 -5.38 -6.99
CA ALA A 74 -1.15 -5.01 -7.80
C ALA A 74 0.17 -5.18 -7.03
N LEU A 75 0.21 -4.84 -5.74
CA LEU A 75 1.39 -5.10 -4.92
C LEU A 75 1.63 -6.59 -4.72
N LEU A 76 0.60 -7.38 -4.39
CA LEU A 76 0.72 -8.83 -4.18
C LEU A 76 1.05 -9.60 -5.46
N ALA A 77 0.78 -9.03 -6.63
CA ALA A 77 1.19 -9.61 -7.91
C ALA A 77 2.70 -9.47 -8.18
N MET A 78 3.40 -8.58 -7.45
CA MET A 78 4.84 -8.39 -7.62
C MET A 78 5.63 -9.53 -6.96
N PRO A 79 6.61 -10.14 -7.67
CA PRO A 79 7.47 -11.15 -7.08
C PRO A 79 8.19 -10.64 -5.82
N GLY A 80 8.20 -11.44 -4.76
CA GLY A 80 8.83 -11.10 -3.48
C GLY A 80 7.99 -10.20 -2.56
N VAL A 81 6.79 -9.80 -3.00
CA VAL A 81 5.76 -9.24 -2.12
C VAL A 81 4.86 -10.37 -1.63
N GLU A 82 4.73 -10.49 -0.31
CA GLU A 82 3.92 -11.54 0.31
C GLU A 82 3.04 -10.97 1.42
N MET A 83 1.87 -11.61 1.61
CA MET A 83 1.06 -11.42 2.80
C MET A 83 1.21 -12.68 3.68
N PRO A 84 1.97 -12.61 4.79
CA PRO A 84 2.14 -13.76 5.66
C PRO A 84 0.82 -14.12 6.36
N THR A 85 0.60 -15.43 6.51
CA THR A 85 -0.53 -16.05 7.22
C THR A 85 -0.29 -16.13 8.72
#